data_AF-A0A836TD02-F1
#
_entry.id   AF-A0A836TD02-F1
#
_cell.length_a   1.000
_cell.length_b   1.000
_cell.length_c   1.000
_cell.angle_alpha   90.00
_cell.angle_beta   90.00
_cell.angle_gamma   90.00
#
_symmetry.space_group_name_H-M   'P 1'
#
loop_
_entity.id
_entity.type
_entity.pdbx_description
1 polymer ?
#
loop_
_entity_poly.entity_id
_entity_poly.type
_entity_poly.pdbx_seq_one_letter_code
_entity_poly.pdbx_strand_id
1 'polypeptide(L)'
;MGWAIHLHLVAAIAWIGGAFFMFLLGVSLRKKEDQDAVYPRIGPIYGYFETGALIILLFTGYTMINNNGLITILFSNVTNEVIDALRIKLQIVAVIFVLTVIHMTISLMTLHKIKTPIQKLFSKGSSMGIFLLNLVVLHYAMVLRDIL
;
A
#
# COMPACT_ATOMS: atom_id res chain seq x y z
N MET A 1 2.39 -24.11 0.06
CA MET A 1 3.37 -22.99 0.06
C MET A 1 3.40 -22.20 -1.25
N GLY A 2 3.21 -22.82 -2.43
CA GLY A 2 3.24 -22.07 -3.70
C GLY A 2 2.13 -21.03 -3.90
N TRP A 3 0.86 -21.34 -3.62
CA TRP A 3 -0.25 -20.44 -3.99
C TRP A 3 -0.17 -19.04 -3.35
N ALA A 4 0.29 -18.95 -2.09
CA ALA A 4 0.32 -17.71 -1.34
C ALA A 4 1.28 -16.69 -1.96
N ILE A 5 2.47 -17.12 -2.41
CA ILE A 5 3.43 -16.23 -3.05
C ILE A 5 2.91 -15.73 -4.41
N HIS A 6 2.29 -16.60 -5.22
CA HIS A 6 1.71 -16.18 -6.50
C HIS A 6 0.61 -15.14 -6.30
N LEU A 7 -0.31 -15.38 -5.35
CA LEU A 7 -1.38 -14.45 -5.05
C LEU A 7 -0.85 -13.14 -4.44
N HIS A 8 0.17 -13.22 -3.57
CA HIS A 8 0.85 -12.04 -3.01
C HIS A 8 1.47 -11.18 -4.10
N LEU A 9 2.17 -11.79 -5.07
CA LEU A 9 2.80 -11.08 -6.19
C LEU A 9 1.76 -10.43 -7.11
N VAL A 10 0.69 -11.14 -7.44
CA VAL A 10 -0.42 -10.56 -8.24
C VAL A 10 -1.02 -9.36 -7.52
N ALA A 11 -1.30 -9.47 -6.22
CA ALA A 11 -1.82 -8.37 -5.43
C ALA A 11 -0.82 -7.20 -5.30
N ALA A 12 0.48 -7.49 -5.19
CA ALA A 12 1.54 -6.47 -5.10
C ALA A 12 1.65 -5.67 -6.42
N ILE A 13 1.65 -6.38 -7.56
CA ILE A 13 1.69 -5.76 -8.89
C ILE A 13 0.43 -4.91 -9.12
N ALA A 14 -0.75 -5.45 -8.78
CA ALA A 14 -2.01 -4.74 -8.85
C ALA A 14 -2.01 -3.46 -7.99
N TRP A 15 -1.55 -3.56 -6.75
CA TRP A 15 -1.48 -2.44 -5.81
C TRP A 15 -0.50 -1.35 -6.27
N ILE A 16 0.75 -1.72 -6.58
CA ILE A 16 1.78 -0.77 -7.02
C ILE A 16 1.40 -0.17 -8.38
N GLY A 17 0.97 -1.00 -9.34
CA GLY A 17 0.57 -0.56 -10.67
C GLY A 17 -0.63 0.39 -10.63
N GLY A 18 -1.62 0.10 -9.79
CA GLY A 18 -2.75 0.99 -9.54
C GLY A 18 -2.31 2.34 -8.98
N ALA A 19 -1.38 2.35 -8.02
CA ALA A 19 -0.88 3.59 -7.43
C ALA A 19 -0.12 4.46 -8.43
N PHE A 20 0.70 3.84 -9.29
CA PHE A 20 1.33 4.53 -10.41
C PHE A 20 0.30 5.09 -11.40
N PHE A 21 -0.72 4.32 -11.75
CA PHE A 21 -1.78 4.77 -12.65
C PHE A 21 -2.50 6.01 -12.09
N MET A 22 -2.89 5.97 -10.81
CA MET A 22 -3.56 7.11 -10.17
C MET A 22 -2.64 8.32 -10.01
N PHE A 23 -1.37 8.12 -9.71
CA PHE A 23 -0.38 9.19 -9.68
C PHE A 23 -0.23 9.85 -11.06
N LEU A 24 -0.10 9.06 -12.12
CA LEU A 24 0.01 9.56 -13.49
C LEU A 24 -1.24 10.33 -13.90
N LEU A 25 -2.43 9.79 -13.63
CA LEU A 25 -3.69 10.51 -13.84
C LEU A 25 -3.71 11.84 -13.08
N GLY A 26 -3.18 11.83 -11.84
CA GLY A 26 -2.91 12.99 -11.01
C GLY A 26 -2.10 14.10 -11.66
N VAL A 27 -0.99 13.72 -12.30
CA VAL A 27 -0.05 14.64 -12.93
C VAL A 27 -0.51 15.06 -14.34
N SER A 28 -1.20 14.17 -15.06
CA SER A 28 -1.67 14.40 -16.42
C SER A 28 -2.90 15.32 -16.48
N LEU A 29 -3.86 15.15 -15.57
CA LEU A 29 -5.05 16.01 -15.51
C LEU A 29 -4.73 17.32 -14.79
N ARG A 30 -4.32 18.35 -15.53
CA ARG A 30 -3.94 19.66 -14.97
C ARG A 30 -5.12 20.60 -14.72
N LYS A 31 -6.19 20.47 -15.52
CA LYS A 31 -7.38 21.33 -15.41
C LYS A 31 -8.30 20.78 -14.33
N LYS A 32 -8.85 21.70 -13.51
CA LYS A 32 -9.76 21.35 -12.42
C LYS A 32 -11.05 20.70 -12.93
N GLU A 33 -11.56 21.17 -14.06
CA GLU A 33 -12.76 20.62 -14.72
C GLU A 33 -12.61 19.13 -15.05
N ASP A 34 -11.47 18.74 -15.63
CA ASP A 34 -11.17 17.34 -15.97
C ASP A 34 -11.03 16.48 -14.71
N GLN A 35 -10.38 17.01 -13.68
CA GLN A 35 -10.25 16.35 -12.37
C GLN A 35 -11.61 16.11 -11.70
N ASP A 36 -12.49 17.11 -11.74
CA ASP A 36 -13.83 17.04 -11.15
C ASP A 36 -14.76 16.07 -11.92
N ALA A 37 -14.51 15.85 -13.21
CA ALA A 37 -15.24 14.86 -14.01
C ALA A 37 -14.80 13.41 -13.74
N VAL A 38 -13.51 13.19 -13.47
CA VAL A 38 -12.90 11.86 -13.39
C VAL A 38 -12.81 11.33 -11.95
N TYR A 39 -12.29 12.11 -11.01
CA TYR A 39 -12.00 11.64 -9.65
C TYR A 39 -13.22 11.14 -8.87
N PRO A 40 -14.40 11.78 -8.94
CA PRO A 40 -15.57 11.28 -8.21
C PRO A 40 -16.03 9.88 -8.67
N ARG A 41 -15.70 9.50 -9.92
CA ARG A 41 -16.07 8.21 -10.50
C ARG A 41 -14.98 7.17 -10.26
N ILE A 42 -13.73 7.51 -10.53
CA ILE A 42 -12.59 6.59 -10.45
C ILE A 42 -12.12 6.40 -9.01
N GLY A 43 -12.12 7.46 -8.20
CA GLY A 43 -11.62 7.44 -6.83
C GLY A 43 -12.24 6.35 -5.94
N PRO A 44 -13.58 6.21 -5.88
CA PRO A 44 -14.22 5.15 -5.11
C PRO A 44 -13.90 3.74 -5.62
N ILE A 45 -13.92 3.53 -6.93
CA ILE A 45 -13.59 2.24 -7.56
C ILE A 45 -12.16 1.83 -7.20
N TYR A 46 -11.24 2.78 -7.36
CA TYR A 46 -9.84 2.60 -7.02
C TYR A 46 -9.65 2.29 -5.52
N GLY A 47 -10.31 3.01 -4.63
CA GLY A 47 -10.24 2.77 -3.18
C GLY A 47 -10.73 1.38 -2.76
N TYR A 48 -11.83 0.88 -3.37
CA TYR A 48 -12.29 -0.49 -3.12
C TYR A 48 -11.31 -1.54 -3.65
N PHE A 49 -10.79 -1.33 -4.84
CA PHE A 49 -9.78 -2.19 -5.44
C PHE A 49 -8.51 -2.27 -4.59
N GLU A 50 -7.97 -1.12 -4.17
CA GLU A 50 -6.82 -1.06 -3.27
C GLU A 50 -7.12 -1.81 -1.97
N THR A 51 -8.25 -1.53 -1.32
CA THR A 51 -8.62 -2.20 -0.07
C THR A 51 -8.62 -3.72 -0.21
N GLY A 52 -9.18 -4.25 -1.32
CA GLY A 52 -9.15 -5.68 -1.62
C GLY A 52 -7.72 -6.21 -1.79
N ALA A 53 -6.88 -5.51 -2.55
CA ALA A 53 -5.49 -5.88 -2.75
C ALA A 53 -4.68 -5.85 -1.43
N LEU A 54 -4.90 -4.87 -0.55
CA LEU A 54 -4.26 -4.80 0.77
C LEU A 54 -4.62 -5.98 1.65
N ILE A 55 -5.91 -6.35 1.69
CA ILE A 55 -6.37 -7.52 2.46
C ILE A 55 -5.64 -8.77 1.96
N ILE A 56 -5.55 -8.96 0.64
CA ILE A 56 -4.83 -10.10 0.05
C ILE A 56 -3.35 -10.05 0.43
N LEU A 57 -2.69 -8.90 0.33
CA LEU A 57 -1.28 -8.71 0.67
C LEU A 57 -0.98 -9.05 2.13
N LEU A 58 -1.79 -8.54 3.06
CA LEU A 58 -1.62 -8.80 4.49
C LEU A 58 -1.87 -10.27 4.81
N PHE A 59 -2.93 -10.86 4.27
CA PHE A 59 -3.29 -12.26 4.50
C PHE A 59 -2.23 -13.23 3.96
N THR A 60 -1.83 -13.04 2.70
CA THR A 60 -0.79 -13.89 2.07
C THR A 60 0.58 -13.66 2.68
N GLY A 61 0.93 -12.42 3.04
CA GLY A 61 2.17 -12.10 3.75
C GLY A 61 2.26 -12.78 5.12
N TYR A 62 1.21 -12.66 5.92
CA TYR A 62 1.10 -13.39 7.20
C TYR A 62 1.21 -14.91 7.01
N THR A 63 0.48 -15.45 6.04
CA THR A 63 0.49 -16.89 5.73
C THR A 63 1.90 -17.38 5.39
N MET A 64 2.67 -16.64 4.58
CA MET A 64 4.05 -17.00 4.25
C MET A 64 4.98 -16.94 5.47
N ILE A 65 4.86 -15.90 6.31
CA ILE A 65 5.65 -15.77 7.55
C ILE A 65 5.37 -16.94 8.50
N ASN A 66 4.10 -17.27 8.69
CA ASN A 66 3.69 -18.36 9.59
C ASN A 66 4.17 -19.73 9.09
N ASN A 67 3.96 -20.02 7.79
CA ASN A 67 4.35 -21.31 7.21
C ASN A 67 5.87 -21.53 7.19
N ASN A 68 6.64 -20.44 7.17
CA ASN A 68 8.11 -20.50 7.22
C ASN A 68 8.65 -20.48 8.66
N GLY A 69 7.79 -20.50 9.69
CA GLY A 69 8.20 -20.48 11.09
C GLY A 69 8.89 -19.18 11.53
N LEU A 70 8.67 -18.08 10.80
CA LEU A 70 9.43 -16.83 10.98
C LEU A 70 8.87 -15.95 12.11
N ILE A 71 7.66 -16.22 12.61
CA ILE A 71 7.01 -15.39 13.63
C ILE A 71 7.92 -15.18 14.85
N THR A 72 8.43 -16.25 15.45
CA THR A 72 9.27 -16.16 16.66
C THR A 72 10.59 -15.44 16.39
N ILE A 73 11.21 -15.68 15.23
CA ILE A 73 12.48 -15.08 14.85
C ILE A 73 12.32 -13.57 14.63
N LEU A 74 11.23 -13.14 13.99
CA LEU A 74 10.95 -11.72 13.73
C LEU A 74 10.86 -10.88 15.02
N PHE A 75 10.44 -11.48 16.13
CA PHE A 75 10.34 -10.82 17.45
C PHE A 75 11.48 -11.15 18.43
N SER A 76 12.49 -11.90 17.97
CA SER A 76 13.70 -12.21 18.75
C SER A 76 14.79 -11.16 18.57
N ASN A 77 15.89 -11.28 19.33
CA ASN A 77 17.08 -10.43 19.16
C ASN A 77 18.06 -10.95 18.10
N VAL A 78 17.70 -11.99 17.33
CA VAL A 78 18.55 -12.51 16.26
C VAL A 78 18.63 -11.46 15.14
N THR A 79 19.85 -11.12 14.71
CA THR A 79 20.12 -10.16 13.64
C THR A 79 20.85 -10.83 12.50
N ASN A 80 20.35 -10.66 11.29
CA ASN A 80 21.05 -10.97 10.04
C ASN A 80 20.39 -10.18 8.91
N GLU A 81 21.09 -10.04 7.79
CA GLU A 81 20.66 -9.19 6.68
C GLU A 81 19.23 -9.49 6.20
N VAL A 82 18.86 -10.78 6.09
CA VAL A 82 17.51 -11.21 5.67
C VAL A 82 16.45 -10.83 6.70
N ILE A 83 16.68 -11.16 7.97
CA ILE A 83 15.71 -10.91 9.05
C ILE A 83 15.55 -9.42 9.30
N ASP A 84 16.63 -8.65 9.25
CA ASP A 84 16.59 -7.21 9.49
C ASP A 84 15.90 -6.48 8.32
N ALA A 85 16.19 -6.86 7.07
CA ALA A 85 15.46 -6.36 5.90
C ALA A 85 13.96 -6.70 5.97
N LEU A 86 13.60 -7.92 6.39
CA LEU A 86 12.21 -8.33 6.55
C LEU A 86 11.49 -7.55 7.66
N ARG A 87 12.15 -7.30 8.80
CA ARG A 87 11.59 -6.48 9.89
C ARG A 87 11.32 -5.06 9.43
N ILE A 88 12.28 -4.42 8.75
CA ILE A 88 12.11 -3.06 8.22
C ILE A 88 10.95 -3.02 7.23
N LYS A 89 10.89 -3.98 6.30
CA LYS A 89 9.76 -4.10 5.36
C LYS A 89 8.42 -4.18 6.09
N LEU A 90 8.31 -5.03 7.13
CA LEU A 90 7.06 -5.20 7.88
C LEU A 90 6.68 -3.96 8.69
N GLN A 91 7.65 -3.25 9.27
CA GLN A 91 7.41 -1.97 9.95
C GLN A 91 6.82 -0.93 8.98
N ILE A 92 7.39 -0.82 7.77
CA ILE A 92 6.88 0.09 6.73
C ILE A 92 5.48 -0.34 6.27
N VAL A 93 5.23 -1.64 6.08
CA VAL A 93 3.90 -2.15 5.75
C VAL A 93 2.88 -1.79 6.83
N ALA A 94 3.26 -1.84 8.12
CA ALA A 94 2.41 -1.40 9.22
C ALA A 94 2.07 0.11 9.11
N VAL A 95 3.05 0.95 8.78
CA VAL A 95 2.82 2.39 8.55
C VAL A 95 1.88 2.62 7.35
N ILE A 96 2.10 1.91 6.24
CA ILE A 96 1.22 1.98 5.05
C ILE A 96 -0.21 1.59 5.41
N PHE A 97 -0.40 0.52 6.19
CA PHE A 97 -1.72 0.09 6.65
C PHE A 97 -2.43 1.21 7.42
N VAL A 98 -1.76 1.82 8.41
CA VAL A 98 -2.31 2.94 9.18
C VAL A 98 -2.67 4.13 8.28
N LEU A 99 -1.77 4.53 7.38
CA LEU A 99 -2.04 5.62 6.43
C LEU A 99 -3.21 5.30 5.50
N THR A 100 -3.35 4.05 5.08
CA THR A 100 -4.46 3.61 4.21
C THR A 100 -5.79 3.70 4.95
N VAL A 101 -5.85 3.25 6.21
CA VAL A 101 -7.06 3.39 7.04
C VAL A 101 -7.44 4.87 7.21
N ILE A 102 -6.48 5.74 7.50
CA ILE A 102 -6.71 7.18 7.61
C ILE A 102 -7.21 7.76 6.28
N HIS A 103 -6.53 7.41 5.17
CA HIS A 103 -6.88 7.87 3.83
C HIS A 103 -8.31 7.49 3.45
N MET A 104 -8.65 6.20 3.60
CA MET A 104 -9.96 5.66 3.25
C MET A 104 -11.06 6.22 4.13
N THR A 105 -10.82 6.38 5.43
CA THR A 105 -11.80 6.98 6.36
C THR A 105 -12.14 8.40 5.92
N ILE A 106 -11.14 9.24 5.64
CA ILE A 106 -11.36 10.61 5.16
C ILE A 106 -12.08 10.60 3.81
N SER A 107 -11.67 9.72 2.89
CA SER A 107 -12.28 9.59 1.55
C SER A 107 -13.77 9.28 1.64
N LEU A 108 -14.16 8.30 2.46
CA LEU A 108 -15.55 7.89 2.67
C LEU A 108 -16.37 8.99 3.37
N MET A 109 -15.84 9.61 4.41
CA MET A 109 -16.54 10.70 5.13
C MET A 109 -16.81 11.93 4.26
N THR A 110 -15.98 12.13 3.24
CA THR A 110 -16.03 13.29 2.35
C THR A 110 -16.58 12.95 0.97
N LEU A 111 -17.11 11.74 0.79
CA LEU A 111 -17.79 11.34 -0.43
C LEU A 111 -18.99 12.27 -0.65
N HIS A 112 -19.04 12.90 -1.82
CA HIS A 112 -20.04 13.93 -2.19
C HIS A 112 -20.05 15.20 -1.31
N LYS A 113 -19.01 15.45 -0.51
CA LYS A 113 -18.88 16.65 0.32
C LYS A 113 -17.60 17.42 -0.02
N ILE A 114 -17.61 18.72 0.28
CA ILE A 114 -16.42 19.56 0.14
C ILE A 114 -15.48 19.26 1.32
N LYS A 115 -14.26 18.82 1.01
CA LYS A 115 -13.19 18.58 2.01
C LYS A 115 -12.77 19.88 2.67
N THR A 116 -12.64 19.88 3.99
CA THR A 116 -11.98 20.98 4.72
C THR A 116 -10.49 21.04 4.36
N PRO A 117 -9.79 22.17 4.60
CA PRO A 117 -8.35 22.28 4.32
C PRO A 117 -7.52 21.19 4.98
N ILE A 118 -7.85 20.85 6.24
CA ILE A 118 -7.18 19.78 7.01
C ILE A 118 -7.45 18.42 6.37
N GLN A 119 -8.69 18.10 6.03
CA GLN A 119 -9.03 16.84 5.34
C GLN A 119 -8.33 16.73 3.99
N LYS A 120 -8.20 17.83 3.26
CA LYS A 120 -7.49 17.88 1.98
C LYS A 120 -5.99 17.63 2.15
N LEU A 121 -5.38 18.23 3.17
CA LEU A 121 -3.97 18.01 3.51
C LEU A 121 -3.72 16.54 3.85
N PHE A 122 -4.47 15.98 4.79
CA PHE A 122 -4.32 14.57 5.19
C PHE A 122 -4.62 13.62 4.02
N SER A 123 -5.68 13.87 3.24
CA SER A 123 -6.02 13.02 2.10
C SER A 123 -4.92 13.00 1.04
N LYS A 124 -4.33 14.15 0.69
CA LYS A 124 -3.24 14.22 -0.29
C LYS A 124 -1.92 13.71 0.27
N GLY A 125 -1.59 14.11 1.49
CA GLY A 125 -0.37 13.72 2.18
C GLY A 125 -0.31 12.21 2.42
N SER A 126 -1.41 11.61 2.86
CA SER A 126 -1.48 10.17 3.07
C SER A 126 -1.33 9.40 1.75
N SER A 127 -1.99 9.82 0.65
CA SER A 127 -1.81 9.16 -0.66
C SER A 127 -0.37 9.22 -1.15
N MET A 128 0.27 10.40 -1.08
CA MET A 128 1.65 10.55 -1.50
C MET A 128 2.60 9.74 -0.61
N GLY A 129 2.38 9.77 0.71
CA GLY A 129 3.13 8.98 1.67
C GLY A 129 3.01 7.48 1.40
N ILE A 130 1.79 6.99 1.19
CA ILE A 130 1.53 5.59 0.81
C ILE A 130 2.29 5.24 -0.46
N PHE A 131 2.19 6.07 -1.51
CA PHE A 131 2.89 5.84 -2.78
C PHE A 131 4.40 5.71 -2.59
N LEU A 132 5.04 6.67 -1.91
CA LEU A 132 6.48 6.66 -1.68
C LEU A 132 6.92 5.47 -0.81
N LEU A 133 6.20 5.19 0.27
CA LEU A 133 6.50 4.05 1.15
C LEU A 133 6.38 2.71 0.41
N ASN A 134 5.46 2.59 -0.54
CA ASN A 134 5.35 1.39 -1.37
C ASN A 134 6.59 1.16 -2.25
N LEU A 135 7.24 2.22 -2.73
CA LEU A 135 8.52 2.10 -3.43
C LEU A 135 9.62 1.58 -2.51
N VAL A 136 9.61 1.99 -1.23
CA VAL A 136 10.55 1.48 -0.22
C VAL A 136 10.26 0.02 0.12
N VAL A 137 8.99 -0.37 0.27
CA VAL A 137 8.59 -1.78 0.47
C VAL A 137 9.03 -2.64 -0.72
N LEU A 138 8.87 -2.15 -1.94
CA LEU A 138 9.35 -2.82 -3.15
C LEU A 138 10.87 -2.97 -3.12
N HIS A 139 11.61 -1.92 -2.75
CA HIS A 139 13.06 -2.00 -2.58
C HIS A 139 13.46 -3.12 -1.63
N TYR A 140 12.88 -3.19 -0.42
CA TYR A 140 13.18 -4.28 0.51
C TYR A 140 12.72 -5.66 0.02
N ALA A 141 11.66 -5.73 -0.79
CA ALA A 141 11.28 -6.98 -1.44
C ALA A 141 12.35 -7.47 -2.45
N MET A 142 12.97 -6.54 -3.19
CA MET A 142 14.07 -6.85 -4.11
C MET A 142 15.34 -7.24 -3.35
N VAL A 143 15.71 -6.50 -2.29
CA VAL A 143 16.85 -6.85 -1.42
C VAL A 143 16.70 -8.27 -0.87
N LEU A 144 15.52 -8.61 -0.31
CA LEU A 144 15.25 -9.97 0.18
C LEU A 144 15.37 -11.03 -0.91
N ARG A 145 14.94 -10.72 -2.14
CA ARG A 145 15.08 -11.63 -3.28
C ARG A 145 16.53 -11.80 -3.71
N ASP A 146 17.35 -10.75 -3.61
CA ASP A 146 18.73 -10.78 -4.08
C ASP A 146 19.66 -11.51 -3.10
N ILE A 147 19.32 -11.51 -1.80
CA ILE A 147 20.06 -12.26 -0.78
C ILE A 147 19.77 -13.78 -0.84
N LEU A 148 18.55 -14.16 -1.27
CA LEU A 148 18.07 -15.55 -1.34
C LEU A 148 18.42 -16.25 -2.66
#